data_AF-A0A2N4UF57-F1
#
_entry.id   AF-A0A2N4UF57-F1
#
_cell.length_a   1.000
_cell.length_b   1.000
_cell.length_c   1.000
_cell.angle_alpha   90.00
_cell.angle_beta   90.00
_cell.angle_gamma   90.00
#
_symmetry.space_group_name_H-M   'P 1'
#
loop_
_entity.id
_entity.type
_entity.pdbx_description
1 polymer ?
#
loop_
_entity_poly.entity_id
_entity_poly.type
_entity_poly.pdbx_seq_one_letter_code
_entity_poly.pdbx_strand_id
1 'polypeptide(L)'
;MHTRSTILSSRLLAACALGACLISPLAIAAGPGPAMSATDIEARYKTDVARCNAGQTNQDKATCLREAGAAREEANRNRLNNGNPQVYDANQKARCDALPVEQRDECMLQMSGVGTTTQGSIGGGGVLRETTITTTGTPAPAPGTAPGLTPNPPAVVPAPSLTPVAPGSVPGTGPK
;
A
#
# COMPACT_ATOMS: atom_id res chain seq x y z
N MET A 1 64.94 6.40 -27.55
CA MET A 1 63.75 7.11 -27.02
C MET A 1 63.47 6.55 -25.64
N HIS A 2 63.89 7.26 -24.58
CA HIS A 2 63.68 6.83 -23.18
C HIS A 2 63.12 8.00 -22.38
N THR A 3 61.79 8.11 -22.35
CA THR A 3 61.07 9.11 -21.56
C THR A 3 60.74 8.54 -20.19
N ARG A 4 61.51 9.00 -19.21
CA ARG A 4 61.23 8.99 -17.77
C ARG A 4 59.87 9.65 -17.51
N SER A 5 59.03 9.10 -16.62
CA SER A 5 58.21 9.85 -15.65
C SER A 5 57.01 9.03 -15.15
N THR A 6 57.20 8.18 -14.14
CA THR A 6 56.07 7.59 -13.37
C THR A 6 56.38 7.35 -11.88
N ILE A 7 57.56 7.74 -11.37
CA ILE A 7 58.00 7.38 -10.00
C ILE A 7 57.74 8.52 -8.97
N LEU A 8 57.18 9.67 -9.37
CA LEU A 8 56.99 10.82 -8.47
C LEU A 8 55.55 11.09 -7.98
N SER A 9 54.58 10.21 -8.25
CA SER A 9 53.18 10.42 -7.82
C SER A 9 52.78 9.71 -6.51
N SER A 10 53.69 8.95 -5.88
CA SER A 10 53.42 8.14 -4.68
C SER A 10 53.75 8.84 -3.35
N ARG A 11 54.07 10.14 -3.36
CA ARG A 11 54.50 10.92 -2.18
C ARG A 11 53.68 12.20 -1.96
N LEU A 12 52.38 12.16 -2.24
CA LEU A 12 51.43 13.14 -1.69
C LEU A 12 50.40 12.38 -0.84
N LEU A 13 50.92 11.89 0.28
CA LEU A 13 50.19 11.43 1.44
C LEU A 13 49.61 12.65 2.18
N ALA A 14 48.42 12.42 2.74
CA ALA A 14 48.00 12.91 4.04
C ALA A 14 47.65 14.40 4.19
N ALA A 15 46.37 14.72 4.00
CA ALA A 15 45.59 15.53 4.95
C ALA A 15 44.12 15.59 4.49
N CYS A 16 43.24 14.85 5.16
CA CYS A 16 41.82 15.17 5.38
C CYS A 16 41.20 14.01 6.19
N ALA A 17 41.56 13.93 7.46
CA ALA A 17 40.79 13.19 8.45
C ALA A 17 39.65 14.08 8.96
N LEU A 18 38.54 13.44 9.33
CA LEU A 18 37.35 13.97 10.01
C LEU A 18 36.27 14.57 9.10
N GLY A 19 35.33 13.71 8.70
CA GLY A 19 34.09 14.12 8.06
C GLY A 19 33.15 12.97 7.72
N ALA A 20 33.14 11.89 8.49
CA ALA A 20 32.14 10.83 8.35
C ALA A 20 30.81 11.35 8.90
N CYS A 21 30.06 12.08 8.07
CA CYS A 21 28.67 12.40 8.34
C CYS A 21 27.88 11.09 8.40
N LEU A 22 27.58 10.64 9.61
CA LEU A 22 26.53 9.67 9.88
C LEU A 22 25.20 10.30 9.46
N ILE A 23 24.82 10.15 8.20
CA ILE A 23 23.46 10.42 7.75
C ILE A 23 22.62 9.25 8.28
N SER A 24 22.22 9.33 9.55
CA SER A 24 21.17 8.47 10.07
C SER A 24 19.90 8.80 9.29
N PRO A 25 19.29 7.86 8.56
CA PRO A 25 17.95 8.09 8.05
C PRO A 25 17.05 8.26 9.26
N LEU A 26 16.61 9.49 9.53
CA LEU A 26 15.48 9.70 10.43
C LEU A 26 14.30 8.97 9.79
N ALA A 27 13.97 7.81 10.34
CA ALA A 27 12.67 7.22 10.16
C ALA A 27 11.66 8.24 10.71
N ILE A 28 11.03 8.98 9.80
CA ILE A 28 9.87 9.79 10.09
C ILE A 28 8.76 8.83 10.55
N ALA A 29 8.67 8.63 11.86
CA ALA A 29 7.48 8.12 12.49
C ALA A 29 6.34 9.09 12.12
N ALA A 30 5.32 8.60 11.42
CA ALA A 30 4.12 9.35 11.10
C ALA A 30 3.28 9.57 12.37
N GLY A 31 3.80 10.38 13.29
CA GLY A 31 3.00 10.98 14.35
C GLY A 31 2.07 12.05 13.79
N PRO A 32 1.14 12.60 14.60
CA PRO A 32 0.39 13.78 14.22
C PRO A 32 1.39 14.92 13.93
N GLY A 33 1.60 15.19 12.65
CA GLY A 33 2.46 16.27 12.20
C GLY A 33 1.87 17.63 12.56
N PRO A 34 2.70 18.68 12.65
CA PRO A 34 2.21 20.03 12.83
C PRO A 34 1.20 20.40 11.72
N ALA A 35 0.20 21.21 12.07
CA ALA A 35 -0.73 21.74 11.09
C ALA A 35 0.06 22.43 9.96
N MET A 36 -0.25 22.08 8.71
CA MET A 36 0.47 22.59 7.55
C MET A 36 0.21 24.10 7.39
N SER A 37 1.28 24.88 7.22
CA SER A 37 1.13 26.33 7.00
C SER A 37 0.53 26.61 5.62
N ALA A 38 -0.09 27.78 5.44
CA ALA A 38 -0.61 28.18 4.13
C ALA A 38 0.47 28.18 3.03
N THR A 39 1.71 28.52 3.38
CA THR A 39 2.86 28.46 2.47
C THR A 39 3.22 27.03 2.08
N ASP A 40 3.15 26.09 3.01
CA ASP A 40 3.40 24.68 2.74
C ASP A 40 2.31 24.06 1.86
N ILE A 41 1.04 24.40 2.12
CA ILE A 41 -0.12 23.97 1.33
C ILE A 41 0.05 24.41 -0.14
N GLU A 42 0.41 25.68 -0.37
CA GLU A 42 0.60 26.21 -1.71
C GLU A 42 1.84 25.60 -2.40
N ALA A 43 2.93 25.36 -1.66
CA ALA A 43 4.12 24.70 -2.21
C ALA A 43 3.84 23.24 -2.64
N ARG A 44 3.03 22.51 -1.86
CA ARG A 44 2.56 21.16 -2.22
C ARG A 44 1.69 21.21 -3.48
N TYR A 45 0.69 22.09 -3.53
CA TYR A 45 -0.16 22.26 -4.70
C TYR A 45 0.63 22.54 -5.99
N LYS A 46 1.62 23.45 -5.94
CA LYS A 46 2.50 23.74 -7.09
C LYS A 46 3.30 22.52 -7.54
N THR A 47 3.79 21.74 -6.57
CA THR A 47 4.52 20.49 -6.85
C THR A 47 3.61 19.48 -7.56
N ASP A 48 2.38 19.32 -7.10
CA ASP A 48 1.41 18.39 -7.68
C ASP A 48 1.01 18.82 -9.09
N VAL A 49 0.72 20.12 -9.31
CA VAL A 49 0.43 20.68 -10.64
C VAL A 49 1.60 20.46 -11.61
N ALA A 50 2.85 20.66 -11.16
CA ALA A 50 4.02 20.39 -11.99
C ALA A 50 4.11 18.91 -12.39
N ARG A 51 3.84 17.99 -11.46
CA ARG A 51 3.80 16.55 -11.72
C ARG A 51 2.70 16.16 -12.71
N CYS A 52 1.50 16.74 -12.54
CA CYS A 52 0.38 16.54 -13.48
C CYS A 52 0.73 17.02 -14.89
N ASN A 53 1.38 18.18 -15.01
CA ASN A 53 1.79 18.73 -16.31
C ASN A 53 2.92 17.92 -16.96
N ALA A 54 3.81 17.34 -16.16
CA ALA A 54 4.91 16.51 -16.64
C ALA A 54 4.49 15.07 -17.01
N GLY A 55 3.22 14.70 -16.82
CA GLY A 55 2.73 13.33 -17.08
C GLY A 55 3.36 12.28 -16.16
N GLN A 56 3.87 12.69 -14.99
CA GLN A 56 4.54 11.82 -14.02
C GLN A 56 3.56 11.07 -13.11
N THR A 57 2.30 10.95 -13.52
CA THR A 57 1.21 10.32 -12.76
C THR A 57 0.56 9.24 -13.58
N ASN A 58 0.10 8.16 -12.94
CA ASN A 58 -0.65 7.07 -13.59
C ASN A 58 -2.13 7.42 -13.86
N GLN A 59 -2.49 8.71 -13.87
CA GLN A 59 -3.85 9.22 -14.03
C GLN A 59 -3.91 10.24 -15.18
N ASP A 60 -5.11 10.46 -15.74
CA ASP A 60 -5.35 11.54 -16.69
C ASP A 60 -4.99 12.91 -16.09
N LYS A 61 -4.46 13.81 -16.92
CA LYS A 61 -4.00 15.14 -16.50
C LYS A 61 -5.12 15.96 -15.85
N ALA A 62 -6.33 15.94 -16.41
CA ALA A 62 -7.45 16.71 -15.86
C ALA A 62 -7.91 16.15 -14.52
N THR A 63 -7.90 14.82 -14.37
CA THR A 63 -8.13 14.16 -13.08
C THR A 63 -7.06 14.54 -12.05
N CYS A 64 -5.78 14.47 -12.43
CA CYS A 64 -4.67 14.85 -11.56
C CYS A 64 -4.78 16.29 -11.06
N LEU A 65 -5.09 17.25 -11.93
CA LEU A 65 -5.26 18.65 -11.54
C LEU A 65 -6.46 18.86 -10.63
N ARG A 66 -7.56 18.12 -10.85
CA ARG A 66 -8.73 18.13 -9.97
C ARG A 66 -8.39 17.60 -8.58
N GLU A 67 -7.67 16.49 -8.50
CA GLU A 67 -7.23 15.89 -7.24
C GLU A 67 -6.25 16.80 -6.49
N ALA A 68 -5.31 17.45 -7.19
CA ALA A 68 -4.41 18.45 -6.59
C ALA A 68 -5.19 19.64 -6.00
N GLY A 69 -6.22 20.12 -6.70
CA GLY A 69 -7.11 21.18 -6.21
C GLY A 69 -7.90 20.77 -4.97
N ALA A 70 -8.48 19.56 -4.98
CA ALA A 70 -9.21 19.00 -3.85
C ALA A 70 -8.30 18.81 -2.62
N ALA A 71 -7.08 18.30 -2.82
CA ALA A 71 -6.10 18.14 -1.76
C ALA A 71 -5.74 19.48 -1.12
N ARG A 72 -5.52 20.54 -1.93
CA ARG A 72 -5.28 21.90 -1.43
C ARG A 72 -6.46 22.44 -0.61
N GLU A 73 -7.68 22.21 -1.09
CA GLU A 73 -8.90 22.66 -0.39
C GLU A 73 -9.05 21.99 0.97
N GLU A 74 -8.92 20.66 1.05
CA GLU A 74 -9.01 19.93 2.32
C GLU A 74 -7.85 20.28 3.27
N ALA A 75 -6.67 20.59 2.73
CA ALA A 75 -5.55 21.09 3.52
C ALA A 75 -5.87 22.47 4.15
N ASN A 76 -6.45 23.38 3.38
CA ASN A 76 -6.91 24.69 3.87
C ASN A 76 -8.04 24.59 4.88
N ARG A 77 -8.87 23.55 4.79
CA ARG A 77 -9.90 23.23 5.81
C ARG A 77 -9.32 22.54 7.05
N ASN A 78 -8.02 22.30 7.11
CA ASN A 78 -7.34 21.55 8.17
C ASN A 78 -7.92 20.14 8.40
N ARG A 79 -8.43 19.49 7.35
CA ARG A 79 -9.04 18.15 7.41
C ARG A 79 -8.09 17.02 7.05
N LEU A 80 -6.89 17.34 6.59
CA LEU A 80 -5.81 16.39 6.38
C LEU A 80 -5.07 16.15 7.69
N ASN A 81 -5.55 15.19 8.49
CA ASN A 81 -4.84 14.72 9.68
C ASN A 81 -4.49 13.23 9.54
N ASN A 82 -3.44 12.81 10.26
CA ASN A 82 -3.05 11.40 10.35
C ASN A 82 -3.81 10.66 11.46
N GLY A 83 -5.01 11.15 11.83
CA GLY A 83 -5.84 10.64 12.93
C GLY A 83 -5.11 10.40 14.26
N ASN A 84 -5.61 9.45 15.04
CA ASN A 84 -5.07 9.06 16.33
C ASN A 84 -4.53 7.62 16.23
N PRO A 85 -3.21 7.39 16.44
CA PRO A 85 -2.61 6.05 16.34
C PRO A 85 -3.29 5.00 17.22
N GLN A 86 -3.70 5.38 18.43
CA GLN A 86 -4.38 4.48 19.36
C GLN A 86 -5.76 4.05 18.84
N VAL A 87 -6.45 4.93 18.11
CA VAL A 87 -7.72 4.59 17.44
C VAL A 87 -7.46 3.60 16.31
N TYR A 88 -6.37 3.75 15.57
CA TYR A 88 -6.00 2.79 14.53
C TYR A 88 -5.65 1.42 15.10
N ASP A 89 -4.88 1.35 16.18
CA ASP A 89 -4.54 0.09 16.85
C ASP A 89 -5.80 -0.60 17.40
N ALA A 90 -6.72 0.17 17.97
CA ALA A 90 -8.00 -0.36 18.45
C ALA A 90 -8.84 -0.92 17.28
N ASN A 91 -8.91 -0.20 16.16
CA ASN A 91 -9.62 -0.65 14.96
C ASN A 91 -8.99 -1.92 14.35
N GLN A 92 -7.65 -2.02 14.34
CA GLN A 92 -6.96 -3.23 13.89
C GLN A 92 -7.32 -4.45 14.75
N LYS A 93 -7.28 -4.30 16.08
CA LYS A 93 -7.66 -5.37 17.03
C LYS A 93 -9.12 -5.79 16.84
N ALA A 94 -10.03 -4.83 16.77
CA ALA A 94 -11.45 -5.11 16.57
C ALA A 94 -11.73 -5.91 15.28
N ARG A 95 -10.94 -5.66 14.21
CA ARG A 95 -11.02 -6.45 12.97
C ARG A 95 -10.54 -7.89 13.17
N CYS A 96 -9.48 -8.12 13.93
CA CYS A 96 -9.00 -9.47 14.22
C CYS A 96 -9.92 -10.23 15.18
N ASP A 97 -10.56 -9.55 16.14
CA ASP A 97 -11.48 -10.18 17.09
C ASP A 97 -12.75 -10.75 16.42
N ALA A 98 -13.13 -10.21 15.26
CA ALA A 98 -14.25 -10.69 14.46
C ALA A 98 -13.97 -12.01 13.72
N LEU A 99 -12.72 -12.48 13.71
CA LEU A 99 -12.32 -13.73 13.04
C LEU A 99 -12.51 -14.95 13.97
N PRO A 100 -12.64 -16.16 13.38
CA PRO A 100 -12.59 -17.41 14.14
C PRO A 100 -11.29 -17.51 14.98
N VAL A 101 -11.37 -18.22 16.10
CA VAL A 101 -10.26 -18.31 17.07
C VAL A 101 -8.95 -18.76 16.40
N GLU A 102 -9.02 -19.73 15.49
CA GLU A 102 -7.85 -20.26 14.77
C GLU A 102 -7.14 -19.23 13.88
N GLN A 103 -7.83 -18.17 13.42
CA GLN A 103 -7.29 -17.14 12.54
C GLN A 103 -6.95 -15.84 13.27
N ARG A 104 -7.42 -15.71 14.52
CA ARG A 104 -7.26 -14.48 15.30
C ARG A 104 -5.79 -14.19 15.59
N ASP A 105 -5.03 -15.20 16.01
CA ASP A 105 -3.63 -15.05 16.37
C ASP A 105 -2.76 -14.67 15.16
N GLU A 106 -3.02 -15.27 14.00
CA GLU A 106 -2.33 -14.94 12.74
C GLU A 106 -2.65 -13.51 12.28
N CYS A 107 -3.91 -13.09 12.39
CA CYS A 107 -4.31 -11.70 12.10
C CYS A 107 -3.60 -10.70 13.02
N MET A 108 -3.56 -10.98 14.32
CA MET A 108 -2.90 -10.12 15.29
C MET A 108 -1.40 -10.02 15.01
N LEU A 109 -0.76 -11.12 14.60
CA LEU A 109 0.64 -11.13 14.18
C LEU A 109 0.86 -10.23 12.95
N GLN A 110 0.02 -10.36 11.91
CA GLN A 110 0.07 -9.50 10.73
C GLN A 110 -0.10 -8.01 11.07
N MET A 111 -1.07 -7.66 11.93
CA MET A 111 -1.34 -6.27 12.30
C MET A 111 -0.23 -5.68 13.16
N SER A 112 0.44 -6.50 14.00
CA SER A 112 1.54 -6.05 14.86
C SER A 112 2.77 -5.56 14.10
N GLY A 113 2.93 -5.97 12.83
CA GLY A 113 4.11 -5.63 12.02
C GLY A 113 5.37 -6.46 12.36
N VAL A 114 5.28 -7.42 13.27
CA VAL A 114 6.42 -8.27 13.65
C VAL A 114 6.76 -9.20 12.50
N GLY A 115 8.01 -9.18 12.05
CA GLY A 115 8.46 -9.97 10.90
C GLY A 115 7.94 -9.46 9.54
N THR A 116 7.35 -8.26 9.49
CA THR A 116 6.82 -7.68 8.26
C THR A 116 7.91 -7.02 7.44
N THR A 117 8.06 -7.43 6.18
CA THR A 117 8.90 -6.75 5.18
C THR A 117 8.06 -5.68 4.48
N THR A 118 8.57 -4.44 4.42
CA THR A 118 7.90 -3.33 3.72
C THR A 118 8.65 -2.99 2.45
N GLN A 119 7.97 -3.01 1.30
CA GLN A 119 8.53 -2.63 0.01
C GLN A 119 7.75 -1.44 -0.56
N GLY A 120 8.49 -0.41 -0.98
CA GLY A 120 7.93 0.79 -1.60
C GLY A 120 8.02 0.74 -3.12
N SER A 121 7.02 1.30 -3.78
CA SER A 121 6.90 1.45 -5.24
C SER A 121 6.56 0.18 -6.01
N ILE A 122 5.35 -0.32 -5.76
CA ILE A 122 4.55 -0.77 -6.92
C ILE A 122 4.39 0.44 -7.86
N GLY A 123 4.31 0.23 -9.19
CA GLY A 123 4.28 1.31 -10.19
C GLY A 123 3.25 2.43 -9.96
N GLY A 124 2.25 2.20 -9.09
CA GLY A 124 1.23 3.15 -8.65
C GLY A 124 1.49 3.92 -7.35
N GLY A 125 2.65 3.79 -6.69
CA GLY A 125 2.97 4.51 -5.44
C GLY A 125 2.39 3.89 -4.17
N GLY A 126 1.99 2.61 -4.22
CA GLY A 126 1.59 1.86 -3.03
C GLY A 126 2.79 1.34 -2.21
N VAL A 127 2.51 1.07 -0.94
CA VAL A 127 3.44 0.41 -0.02
C VAL A 127 2.93 -1.01 0.21
N LEU A 128 3.73 -2.02 -0.13
CA LEU A 128 3.42 -3.42 0.13
C LEU A 128 4.04 -3.83 1.48
N ARG A 129 3.24 -4.47 2.33
CA ARG A 129 3.67 -5.02 3.62
C ARG A 129 3.41 -6.52 3.58
N GLU A 130 4.47 -7.31 3.67
CA GLU A 130 4.43 -8.76 3.60
C GLU A 130 4.83 -9.36 4.94
N THR A 131 4.01 -10.26 5.48
CA THR A 131 4.31 -11.02 6.70
C THR A 131 4.15 -12.49 6.40
N THR A 132 5.22 -13.27 6.52
CA THR A 132 5.18 -14.72 6.27
C THR A 132 4.87 -15.45 7.58
N ILE A 133 3.75 -16.16 7.60
CA ILE A 133 3.31 -16.98 8.73
C ILE A 133 3.38 -18.44 8.31
N THR A 134 4.15 -19.25 9.03
CA THR A 134 4.27 -20.69 8.78
C THR A 134 3.33 -21.45 9.69
N THR A 135 2.27 -22.01 9.12
CA THR A 135 1.31 -22.85 9.86
C THR A 135 1.70 -24.32 9.69
N THR A 136 1.71 -25.11 10.77
CA THR A 136 1.92 -26.56 10.68
C THR A 136 0.68 -27.19 10.05
N GLY A 137 0.85 -27.81 8.89
CA GLY A 137 -0.23 -28.54 8.24
C GLY A 137 -0.75 -29.68 9.12
N THR A 138 -2.06 -29.81 9.24
CA THR A 138 -2.69 -31.04 9.71
C THR A 138 -2.28 -32.16 8.75
N PRO A 139 -1.78 -33.32 9.23
CA PRO A 139 -1.45 -34.42 8.35
C PRO A 139 -2.65 -34.74 7.47
N ALA A 140 -2.44 -34.81 6.15
CA ALA A 140 -3.45 -35.33 5.26
C ALA A 140 -3.90 -36.69 5.81
N PRO A 141 -5.21 -36.99 5.88
CA PRO A 141 -5.65 -38.33 6.21
C PRO A 141 -4.86 -39.30 5.33
N ALA A 142 -4.25 -40.31 5.94
CA ALA A 142 -3.62 -41.39 5.19
C ALA A 142 -4.61 -41.85 4.11
N PRO A 143 -4.18 -42.20 2.88
CA PRO A 143 -5.07 -42.72 1.85
C PRO A 143 -5.86 -43.89 2.42
N GLY A 144 -7.08 -43.60 2.89
CA GLY A 144 -7.98 -44.59 3.42
C GLY A 144 -8.40 -45.44 2.24
N THR A 145 -8.14 -46.74 2.32
CA THR A 145 -8.64 -47.78 1.42
C THR A 145 -10.06 -47.45 1.02
N ALA A 146 -10.28 -47.09 -0.25
CA ALA A 146 -11.60 -46.78 -0.78
C ALA A 146 -12.53 -47.97 -0.53
N PRO A 147 -13.63 -47.82 0.22
CA PRO A 147 -14.73 -48.78 0.17
C PRO A 147 -15.37 -48.67 -1.22
N GLY A 148 -15.65 -49.84 -1.80
CA GLY A 148 -15.99 -50.02 -3.20
C GLY A 148 -17.09 -49.12 -3.76
N LEU A 149 -16.94 -48.92 -5.08
CA LEU A 149 -17.88 -48.31 -6.02
C LEU A 149 -19.35 -48.62 -5.68
N THR A 150 -20.09 -47.62 -5.20
CA THR A 150 -21.55 -47.61 -5.37
C THR A 150 -21.87 -46.98 -6.73
N PRO A 151 -22.82 -47.52 -7.52
CA PRO A 151 -23.22 -46.94 -8.78
C PRO A 151 -23.72 -45.49 -8.61
N ASN A 152 -23.24 -44.63 -9.50
CA ASN A 152 -23.58 -43.21 -9.61
C ASN A 152 -25.11 -43.02 -9.73
N PRO A 153 -25.76 -42.12 -8.97
CA PRO A 153 -27.14 -41.74 -9.24
C PRO A 153 -27.23 -40.98 -10.59
N PRO A 154 -28.38 -41.03 -11.29
CA PRO A 154 -28.52 -40.39 -12.60
C PRO A 154 -28.33 -38.88 -12.50
N ALA A 155 -27.66 -38.32 -13.50
CA ALA A 155 -27.37 -36.90 -13.62
C ALA A 155 -28.65 -36.06 -13.52
N VAL A 156 -28.67 -35.12 -12.58
CA VAL A 156 -29.66 -34.06 -12.52
C VAL A 156 -29.38 -33.11 -13.68
N VAL A 157 -30.31 -33.06 -14.64
CA VAL A 157 -30.29 -32.10 -15.75
C VAL A 157 -30.47 -30.69 -15.17
N PRO A 158 -29.63 -29.69 -15.51
CA PRO A 158 -29.84 -28.33 -15.06
C PRO A 158 -31.13 -27.76 -15.66
N ALA A 159 -31.95 -27.13 -14.82
CA ALA A 159 -33.11 -26.36 -15.26
C ALA A 159 -32.66 -25.23 -16.21
N PRO A 160 -33.47 -24.86 -17.23
CA PRO A 160 -33.15 -23.74 -18.10
C PRO A 160 -33.08 -22.44 -17.30
N SER A 161 -31.99 -21.70 -17.51
CA SER A 161 -31.78 -20.38 -16.94
C SER A 161 -32.87 -19.42 -17.42
N LEU A 162 -33.66 -18.90 -16.48
CA LEU A 162 -34.49 -17.73 -16.73
C LEU A 162 -33.55 -16.55 -16.97
N THR A 163 -33.69 -15.92 -18.13
CA THR A 163 -32.98 -14.70 -18.51
C THR A 163 -33.36 -13.57 -17.54
N PRO A 164 -32.41 -12.71 -17.14
CA PRO A 164 -32.73 -11.52 -16.36
C PRO A 164 -33.60 -10.57 -17.20
N VAL A 165 -34.78 -10.23 -16.68
CA VAL A 165 -35.62 -9.15 -17.20
C VAL A 165 -34.87 -7.83 -17.00
N ALA A 166 -34.70 -7.08 -18.10
CA ALA A 166 -34.09 -5.76 -18.08
C ALA A 166 -34.90 -4.80 -17.19
N PRO A 167 -34.25 -3.90 -16.42
CA PRO A 167 -34.97 -2.87 -15.67
C PRO A 167 -35.72 -1.95 -16.63
N GLY A 168 -37.05 -1.92 -16.50
CA GLY A 168 -37.92 -1.00 -17.21
C GLY A 168 -37.58 0.45 -16.89
N SER A 169 -37.53 1.25 -17.95
CA SER A 169 -37.30 2.70 -17.91
C SER A 169 -38.41 3.39 -17.10
N VAL A 170 -38.02 4.13 -16.06
CA VAL A 170 -38.93 5.05 -15.34
C VAL A 170 -39.22 6.27 -16.24
N PRO A 171 -40.48 6.61 -16.53
CA PRO A 171 -40.81 7.84 -17.25
C PRO A 171 -40.53 9.06 -16.36
N GLY A 172 -39.78 10.02 -16.91
CA GLY A 172 -39.48 11.29 -16.27
C GLY A 172 -40.74 12.11 -16.00
N THR A 173 -40.87 12.60 -14.77
CA THR A 173 -41.80 13.67 -14.42
C THR A 173 -41.07 15.00 -14.57
N GLY A 174 -41.54 15.80 -15.53
CA GLY A 174 -41.07 17.17 -15.78
C GLY A 174 -41.55 18.16 -14.71
N PRO A 175 -41.05 19.41 -14.75
CA PRO A 175 -41.14 20.35 -13.65
C PRO A 175 -42.50 21.04 -13.58
N LYS A 176 -42.89 21.45 -12.37
CA LYS A 176 -43.88 22.49 -12.14
C LYS A 176 -43.27 23.60 -11.29
#